data_AF-A0AA39RGP3-F1
#
_entry.id   AF-A0AA39RGP3-F1
#
_cell.length_a   1.000
_cell.length_b   1.000
_cell.length_c   1.000
_cell.angle_alpha   90.00
_cell.angle_beta   90.00
_cell.angle_gamma   90.00
#
_symmetry.space_group_name_H-M   'P 1'
#
loop_
_entity.id
_entity.type
_entity.pdbx_description
1 polymer ?
#
loop_
_entity_poly.entity_id
_entity_poly.type
_entity_poly.pdbx_seq_one_letter_code
_entity_poly.pdbx_strand_id
1 'polypeptide(L)'
;MYIQTGDINDLPLPLLCHYPVKAQYMSNDPDYVSCKKKECKKYNNGKCEVTACSGSVKFHVINIRTDIEFVFFTGGFYTPCILSRSNPVNFANPNQPLHGHLSSIDSTGASMRLRWVSGDNEPQQVQYGDGKSETSQVSTFSKDDMCNSTIVKPAVDFGWHDPGYIHTAVMTGLDPSSISYYRYGRYNNIS
;
A
#
# COMPACT_ATOMS: atom_id res chain seq x y z
N MET A 1 -18.80 -3.90 -14.80
CA MET A 1 -18.46 -3.11 -13.60
C MET A 1 -18.08 -4.11 -12.51
N TYR A 2 -16.92 -3.96 -11.88
CA TYR A 2 -16.41 -4.94 -10.92
C TYR A 2 -16.95 -4.66 -9.52
N ILE A 3 -18.15 -5.17 -9.20
CA ILE A 3 -18.79 -5.04 -7.88
C ILE A 3 -17.87 -5.56 -6.75
N GLN A 4 -16.92 -6.44 -7.09
CA GLN A 4 -15.93 -7.01 -6.18
C GLN A 4 -14.93 -5.99 -5.62
N THR A 5 -14.83 -4.78 -6.18
CA THR A 5 -13.99 -3.71 -5.61
C THR A 5 -14.67 -2.96 -4.46
N GLY A 6 -15.94 -3.27 -4.17
CA GLY A 6 -16.72 -2.60 -3.12
C GLY A 6 -17.12 -1.16 -3.46
N ASP A 7 -16.77 -0.66 -4.65
CA ASP A 7 -17.23 0.64 -5.13
C ASP A 7 -18.59 0.46 -5.81
N ILE A 8 -19.64 0.55 -4.97
CA ILE A 8 -21.05 0.41 -5.36
C ILE A 8 -21.69 1.75 -5.77
N ASN A 9 -20.92 2.84 -5.76
CA ASN A 9 -21.39 4.09 -6.33
C ASN A 9 -21.33 3.96 -7.85
N ASP A 10 -22.31 4.48 -8.57
CA ASP A 10 -22.42 4.49 -10.05
C ASP A 10 -21.28 5.23 -10.79
N LEU A 11 -20.12 5.39 -10.17
CA LEU A 11 -18.88 5.83 -10.78
C LEU A 11 -18.18 4.58 -11.33
N PRO A 12 -18.16 4.34 -12.66
CA PRO A 12 -17.31 3.32 -13.22
C PRO A 12 -15.89 3.70 -12.87
N LEU A 13 -15.28 2.77 -12.15
CA LEU A 13 -13.86 2.74 -11.92
C LEU A 13 -13.13 2.92 -13.25
N PRO A 14 -12.07 3.75 -13.27
CA PRO A 14 -11.27 3.90 -14.47
C PRO A 14 -10.69 2.52 -14.80
N LEU A 15 -11.03 1.99 -15.98
CA LEU A 15 -10.53 0.71 -16.48
C LEU A 15 -9.07 0.87 -16.90
N LEU A 16 -8.20 1.19 -15.94
CA LEU A 16 -6.76 1.28 -16.11
C LEU A 16 -6.18 -0.12 -15.93
N CYS A 17 -5.21 -0.48 -16.79
CA CYS A 17 -4.48 -1.74 -16.67
C CYS A 17 -3.68 -1.83 -15.35
N HIS A 18 -3.36 -0.68 -14.76
CA HIS A 18 -2.80 -0.56 -13.41
C HIS A 18 -3.78 0.24 -12.55
N TYR A 19 -4.39 -0.42 -11.57
CA TYR A 19 -5.35 0.22 -10.71
C TYR A 19 -4.64 1.10 -9.67
N PRO A 20 -5.09 2.36 -9.47
CA PRO A 20 -4.45 3.26 -8.53
C PRO A 20 -4.67 2.78 -7.09
N VAL A 21 -3.62 2.86 -6.27
CA VAL A 21 -3.70 2.59 -4.82
C VAL A 21 -4.67 3.55 -4.13
N LYS A 22 -4.70 4.81 -4.60
CA LYS A 22 -5.61 5.85 -4.14
C LYS A 22 -5.77 6.91 -5.21
N ALA A 23 -6.95 7.53 -5.29
CA ALA A 23 -7.21 8.68 -6.14
C ALA A 23 -7.85 9.81 -5.33
N GLN A 24 -7.65 11.05 -5.78
CA GLN A 24 -8.33 12.24 -5.26
C GLN A 24 -8.64 13.18 -6.41
N TYR A 25 -9.78 13.86 -6.34
CA TYR A 25 -10.09 14.93 -7.28
C TYR A 25 -9.26 16.17 -6.95
N MET A 26 -8.81 16.87 -7.98
CA MET A 26 -8.15 18.17 -7.80
C MET A 26 -9.12 19.24 -7.26
N SER A 27 -10.44 19.00 -7.33
CA SER A 27 -11.45 19.84 -6.68
C SER A 27 -11.34 19.86 -5.15
N ASN A 28 -10.57 18.96 -4.54
CA ASN A 28 -10.24 19.02 -3.13
C ASN A 28 -9.37 20.25 -2.78
N ASP A 29 -8.73 20.89 -3.77
CA ASP A 29 -8.16 22.22 -3.64
C ASP A 29 -9.14 23.27 -4.21
N PRO A 30 -9.79 24.09 -3.36
CA PRO A 30 -10.73 25.13 -3.82
C PRO A 30 -10.09 26.19 -4.73
N ASP A 31 -8.78 26.42 -4.59
CA ASP A 31 -8.05 27.38 -5.43
C ASP A 31 -7.87 26.85 -6.86
N TYR A 32 -7.89 25.53 -7.05
CA TYR A 32 -7.78 24.91 -8.37
C TYR A 32 -9.05 25.13 -9.20
N VAL A 33 -10.23 24.86 -8.62
CA VAL A 33 -11.53 24.99 -9.32
C VAL A 33 -11.81 26.45 -9.67
N SER A 34 -11.51 27.36 -8.75
CA SER A 34 -11.64 28.80 -8.99
C SER A 34 -10.52 29.39 -9.85
N CYS A 35 -9.53 28.58 -10.25
CA CYS A 35 -8.33 28.99 -10.97
C CYS A 35 -7.64 30.21 -10.36
N LYS A 36 -7.63 30.29 -9.02
CA LYS A 36 -7.08 31.41 -8.28
C LYS A 36 -5.56 31.47 -8.41
N LYS A 37 -4.90 30.31 -8.44
CA LYS A 37 -3.47 30.18 -8.69
C LYS A 37 -3.24 29.83 -10.16
N LYS A 38 -2.61 30.74 -10.89
CA LYS A 38 -2.29 30.58 -12.32
C LYS A 38 -0.80 30.31 -12.49
N GLU A 39 -0.48 29.37 -13.35
CA GLU A 39 0.88 28.99 -13.69
C GLU A 39 1.08 29.10 -15.21
N CYS A 40 2.16 29.73 -15.64
CA CYS A 40 2.47 29.79 -17.07
C CYS A 40 3.14 28.50 -17.54
N LYS A 41 2.57 27.84 -18.53
CA LYS A 41 3.13 26.61 -19.12
C LYS A 41 3.96 26.85 -20.36
N LYS A 42 3.75 27.98 -21.04
CA LYS A 42 4.50 28.33 -22.25
C LYS A 42 4.77 29.83 -22.29
N TYR A 43 6.04 30.18 -22.46
CA TYR A 43 6.48 31.56 -22.64
C TYR A 43 6.87 31.81 -24.10
N ASN A 44 6.54 32.99 -24.61
CA ASN A 44 6.98 33.50 -25.89
C ASN A 44 7.45 34.95 -25.73
N ASN A 45 8.73 35.21 -26.01
CA ASN A 45 9.37 36.51 -25.80
C ASN A 45 9.11 37.12 -24.40
N GLY A 46 9.20 36.29 -23.37
CA GLY A 46 8.98 36.70 -21.97
C GLY A 46 7.51 36.95 -21.59
N LYS A 47 6.56 36.85 -22.54
CA LYS A 47 5.12 36.89 -22.25
C LYS A 47 4.56 35.48 -22.11
N CYS A 48 3.65 35.29 -21.16
CA CYS A 48 2.97 34.03 -21.00
C CYS A 48 1.96 33.82 -22.15
N GLU A 49 2.14 32.76 -22.92
CA GLU A 49 1.27 32.39 -24.05
C GLU A 49 0.18 31.40 -23.59
N VAL A 50 0.52 30.48 -22.69
CA VAL A 50 -0.41 29.47 -22.17
C VAL A 50 -0.39 29.51 -20.65
N THR A 51 -1.54 29.84 -20.07
CA THR A 51 -1.75 29.85 -18.61
C THR A 51 -2.60 28.66 -18.22
N ALA A 52 -2.16 27.91 -17.21
CA ALA A 52 -2.90 26.82 -16.58
C ALA A 52 -3.29 27.19 -15.14
N CYS A 53 -4.32 26.54 -14.62
CA CYS A 53 -4.65 26.58 -13.20
C CYS A 53 -3.73 25.61 -12.44
N SER A 54 -3.35 25.99 -11.22
CA SER A 54 -2.49 25.19 -10.35
C SER A 54 -3.15 24.95 -9.00
N GLY A 55 -2.85 23.80 -8.40
CA GLY A 55 -3.40 23.38 -7.12
C GLY A 55 -2.58 22.24 -6.55
N SER A 56 -2.81 21.93 -5.29
CA SER A 56 -2.08 20.91 -4.55
C SER A 56 -3.02 20.02 -3.75
N VAL A 57 -2.81 18.71 -3.87
CA VAL A 57 -3.50 17.70 -3.05
C VAL A 57 -2.48 16.96 -2.19
N LYS A 58 -2.90 16.53 -1.00
CA LYS A 58 -2.05 15.81 -0.06
C LYS A 58 -2.46 14.35 0.03
N PHE A 59 -1.49 13.45 -0.13
CA PHE A 59 -1.68 12.03 0.09
C PHE A 59 -0.93 11.60 1.35
N HIS A 60 -1.61 10.82 2.19
CA HIS A 60 -0.93 10.01 3.19
C HIS A 60 -0.68 8.64 2.56
N VAL A 61 0.59 8.24 2.59
CA VAL A 61 1.08 7.06 1.88
C VAL A 61 1.78 6.18 2.91
N ILE A 62 1.51 4.88 2.83
CA ILE A 62 2.19 3.85 3.63
C ILE A 62 3.13 3.05 2.73
N ASN A 63 4.14 2.43 3.33
CA ASN A 63 5.10 1.60 2.59
C ASN A 63 4.42 0.34 2.03
N ILE A 64 4.13 0.38 0.73
CA ILE A 64 3.55 -0.70 -0.07
C ILE A 64 4.61 -1.51 -0.84
N ARG A 65 5.89 -1.33 -0.50
CA ARG A 65 7.07 -2.03 -1.04
C ARG A 65 7.45 -1.72 -2.49
N THR A 66 6.59 -1.04 -3.23
CA THR A 66 6.85 -0.54 -4.58
C THR A 66 6.93 0.97 -4.58
N ASP A 67 7.69 1.52 -5.52
CA ASP A 67 7.76 2.97 -5.73
C ASP A 67 6.38 3.54 -6.11
N ILE A 68 6.14 4.80 -5.76
CA ILE A 68 4.86 5.47 -6.00
C ILE A 68 5.05 6.58 -7.01
N GLU A 69 4.22 6.53 -8.06
CA GLU A 69 4.11 7.58 -9.05
C GLU A 69 2.74 8.26 -8.93
N PHE A 70 2.71 9.59 -9.02
CA PHE A 70 1.47 10.35 -9.09
C PHE A 70 1.16 10.65 -10.55
N VAL A 71 -0.03 10.26 -10.99
CA VAL A 71 -0.50 10.49 -12.36
C VAL A 71 -1.69 11.44 -12.31
N PHE A 72 -1.60 12.53 -13.08
CA PHE A 72 -2.67 13.50 -13.18
C PHE A 72 -3.53 13.20 -14.40
N PHE A 73 -4.83 13.03 -14.18
CA PHE A 73 -5.80 12.68 -15.22
C PHE A 73 -6.80 13.82 -15.46
N THR A 74 -7.26 13.93 -16.70
CA THR A 74 -8.48 14.65 -17.09
C THR A 74 -9.53 13.67 -17.64
N GLY A 75 -10.75 14.13 -17.94
CA GLY A 75 -11.83 13.30 -18.48
C GLY A 75 -12.58 12.46 -17.43
N GLY A 76 -12.27 12.65 -16.14
CA GLY A 76 -12.88 11.90 -15.04
C GLY A 76 -12.49 10.42 -15.08
N PHE A 77 -13.26 9.57 -14.39
CA PHE A 77 -13.00 8.13 -14.31
C PHE A 77 -13.54 7.32 -15.50
N TYR A 78 -14.50 7.87 -16.26
CA TYR A 78 -15.09 7.20 -17.43
C TYR A 78 -14.14 7.19 -18.64
N THR A 79 -13.53 8.33 -18.94
CA THR A 79 -12.64 8.51 -20.08
C THR A 79 -11.33 9.18 -19.64
N PRO A 80 -10.58 8.55 -18.71
CA PRO A 80 -9.39 9.15 -18.13
C PRO A 80 -8.33 9.36 -19.20
N CYS A 81 -7.77 10.57 -19.25
CA CYS A 81 -6.66 10.92 -20.13
C CYS A 81 -5.50 11.45 -19.28
N ILE A 82 -4.30 10.90 -19.47
CA ILE A 82 -3.12 11.30 -18.71
C ILE A 82 -2.66 12.69 -19.18
N LEU A 83 -2.59 13.63 -18.24
CA LEU A 83 -2.01 14.96 -18.46
C LEU A 83 -0.54 15.00 -18.11
N SER A 84 -0.15 14.37 -17.00
CA SER A 84 1.24 14.34 -16.54
C SER A 84 1.49 13.20 -15.55
N ARG A 85 2.77 12.90 -15.34
CA ARG A 85 3.27 11.96 -14.34
C ARG A 85 4.36 12.63 -13.51
N SER A 86 4.44 12.29 -12.22
CA SER A 86 5.55 12.72 -11.36
C SER A 86 6.76 11.82 -11.55
N ASN A 87 7.90 12.22 -10.99
CA ASN A 87 8.97 11.25 -10.74
C ASN A 87 8.49 10.23 -9.68
N PRO A 88 8.95 8.97 -9.74
CA PRO A 88 8.69 7.99 -8.69
C PRO A 88 9.25 8.45 -7.33
N VAL A 89 8.51 8.12 -6.27
CA VAL A 89 8.90 8.33 -4.88
C VAL A 89 9.12 6.98 -4.23
N ASN A 90 10.31 6.78 -3.68
CA ASN A 90 10.75 5.49 -3.15
C ASN A 90 10.66 5.48 -1.63
N PHE A 91 10.42 4.31 -1.04
CA PHE A 91 10.52 4.12 0.40
C PHE A 91 11.97 3.87 0.82
N ALA A 92 12.40 4.44 1.95
CA ALA A 92 13.79 4.27 2.43
C ALA A 92 14.17 2.81 2.70
N ASN A 93 13.22 2.01 3.19
CA ASN A 93 13.38 0.57 3.33
C ASN A 93 12.08 -0.16 2.93
N PRO A 94 11.90 -0.53 1.64
CA PRO A 94 10.73 -1.27 1.17
C PRO A 94 10.58 -2.65 1.84
N ASN A 95 11.70 -3.24 2.28
CA ASN A 95 11.75 -4.57 2.87
C ASN A 95 11.44 -4.60 4.37
N GLN A 96 11.26 -3.44 5.01
CA GLN A 96 11.05 -3.39 6.45
C GLN A 96 9.83 -4.23 6.88
N PRO A 97 9.88 -4.87 8.07
CA PRO A 97 8.75 -5.56 8.65
C PRO A 97 7.68 -4.53 9.05
N LEU A 98 6.43 -4.79 8.66
CA LEU A 98 5.29 -3.89 8.84
C LEU A 98 4.07 -4.65 9.31
N HIS A 99 3.14 -3.91 9.91
CA HIS A 99 1.78 -4.36 10.20
C HIS A 99 1.74 -5.66 11.02
N GLY A 100 2.41 -5.66 12.19
CA GLY A 100 2.29 -6.75 13.16
C GLY A 100 0.87 -6.90 13.69
N HIS A 101 0.33 -8.12 13.62
CA HIS A 101 -1.00 -8.49 14.10
C HIS A 101 -0.90 -9.68 15.05
N LEU A 102 -1.51 -9.55 16.22
CA LEU A 102 -1.61 -10.63 17.20
C LEU A 102 -2.94 -11.36 17.03
N SER A 103 -2.88 -12.68 17.23
CA SER A 103 -4.06 -13.54 17.27
C SER A 103 -3.87 -14.64 18.31
N SER A 104 -4.95 -15.00 19.01
CA SER A 104 -4.91 -16.10 19.96
C SER A 104 -4.75 -17.42 19.21
N ILE A 105 -3.97 -18.34 19.78
CA ILE A 105 -3.90 -19.73 19.30
C ILE A 105 -5.05 -20.55 19.89
N ASP A 106 -5.35 -20.33 21.16
CA ASP A 106 -6.39 -21.01 21.92
C ASP A 106 -6.90 -20.09 23.05
N SER A 107 -7.69 -20.64 23.97
CA SER A 107 -8.24 -19.90 25.11
C SER A 107 -7.36 -19.88 26.36
N THR A 108 -6.17 -20.48 26.33
CA THR A 108 -5.31 -20.62 27.52
C THR A 108 -4.60 -19.32 27.90
N GLY A 109 -4.37 -18.44 26.92
CA GLY A 109 -3.56 -17.23 27.10
C GLY A 109 -2.05 -17.50 27.22
N ALA A 110 -1.62 -18.77 27.13
CA ALA A 110 -0.22 -19.15 27.26
C ALA A 110 0.57 -19.07 25.94
N SER A 111 -0.11 -18.81 24.82
CA SER A 111 0.51 -18.62 23.52
C SER A 111 -0.23 -17.61 22.65
N MET A 112 0.52 -16.86 21.84
CA MET A 112 -0.03 -15.92 20.87
C MET A 112 0.71 -16.01 19.55
N ARG A 113 -0.04 -16.00 18.45
CA ARG A 113 0.52 -15.93 17.10
C ARG A 113 0.71 -14.48 16.70
N LEU A 114 1.92 -14.15 16.29
CA LEU A 114 2.26 -12.89 15.65
C LEU A 114 2.41 -13.10 14.14
N ARG A 115 1.72 -12.29 13.36
CA ARG A 115 1.88 -12.20 11.89
C ARG A 115 2.30 -10.80 11.48
N TRP A 116 3.21 -10.71 10.52
CA TRP A 116 3.61 -9.44 9.92
C TRP A 116 4.01 -9.66 8.46
N VAL A 117 4.18 -8.56 7.73
CA VAL A 117 4.59 -8.60 6.32
C VAL A 117 5.94 -7.92 6.15
N SER A 118 6.80 -8.46 5.29
CA SER A 118 8.07 -7.83 4.88
C SER A 118 8.30 -7.98 3.37
N GLY A 119 9.36 -7.35 2.84
CA GLY A 119 9.79 -7.55 1.44
C GLY A 119 10.84 -8.64 1.30
N ASP A 120 11.08 -9.42 2.35
CA ASP A 120 12.16 -10.39 2.45
C ASP A 120 11.61 -11.79 2.70
N ASN A 121 12.04 -12.76 1.89
CA ASN A 121 11.60 -14.15 2.00
C ASN A 121 12.31 -14.91 3.13
N GLU A 122 13.40 -14.36 3.66
CA GLU A 122 14.15 -15.06 4.70
C GLU A 122 13.35 -15.12 6.02
N PRO A 123 13.42 -16.24 6.76
CA PRO A 123 12.89 -16.31 8.12
C PRO A 123 13.40 -15.16 8.99
N GLN A 124 12.48 -14.58 9.74
CA GLN A 124 12.73 -13.47 10.65
C GLN A 124 12.47 -13.92 12.08
N GLN A 125 12.76 -13.06 13.05
CA GLN A 125 12.63 -13.41 14.46
C GLN A 125 11.56 -12.56 15.12
N VAL A 126 10.85 -13.14 16.08
CA VAL A 126 10.13 -12.39 17.12
C VAL A 126 10.85 -12.61 18.44
N GLN A 127 11.17 -11.52 19.13
CA GLN A 127 11.73 -11.55 20.48
C GLN A 127 10.69 -11.01 21.44
N TYR A 128 10.47 -11.71 22.55
CA TYR A 128 9.38 -11.40 23.48
C TYR A 128 9.70 -11.84 24.90
N GLY A 129 9.00 -11.21 25.86
CA GLY A 129 9.21 -11.46 27.29
C GLY A 129 10.68 -11.30 27.71
N ASP A 130 11.11 -12.13 28.66
CA ASP A 130 12.47 -12.10 29.23
C ASP A 130 13.49 -12.82 28.33
N GLY A 131 13.65 -12.35 27.09
CA GLY A 131 14.69 -12.81 26.17
C GLY A 131 14.34 -14.06 25.35
N LYS A 132 13.06 -14.46 25.30
CA LYS A 132 12.62 -15.54 24.40
C LYS A 132 12.67 -15.06 22.95
N SER A 133 12.95 -15.98 22.04
CA SER A 133 12.95 -15.72 20.60
C SER A 133 12.34 -16.90 19.86
N GLU A 134 11.55 -16.60 18.83
CA GLU A 134 10.96 -17.58 17.93
C GLU A 134 11.21 -17.19 16.48
N THR A 135 11.58 -18.19 15.67
CA THR A 135 11.83 -18.00 14.24
C THR A 135 10.51 -18.09 13.48
N SER A 136 10.29 -17.17 12.53
CA SER A 136 9.08 -17.14 11.74
C SER A 136 9.09 -18.16 10.62
N GLN A 137 7.92 -18.74 10.37
CA GLN A 137 7.62 -19.39 9.10
C GLN A 137 7.24 -18.33 8.08
N VAL A 138 7.67 -18.51 6.84
CA VAL A 138 7.45 -17.56 5.75
C VAL A 138 6.51 -18.17 4.73
N SER A 139 5.57 -17.37 4.26
CA SER A 139 4.63 -17.73 3.21
C SER A 139 4.39 -16.54 2.30
N THR A 140 4.01 -16.79 1.06
CA THR A 140 3.57 -15.77 0.11
C THR A 140 2.53 -16.39 -0.81
N PHE A 141 1.94 -15.59 -1.68
CA PHE A 141 1.10 -16.04 -2.77
C PHE A 141 1.38 -15.17 -4.00
N SER A 142 1.20 -15.79 -5.15
CA SER A 142 1.40 -15.22 -6.47
C SER A 142 0.07 -14.95 -7.16
N LYS A 143 0.15 -14.29 -8.31
CA LYS A 143 -1.01 -14.02 -9.14
C LYS A 143 -1.73 -15.30 -9.57
N ASP A 144 -0.96 -16.38 -9.76
CA ASP A 144 -1.46 -17.69 -10.19
C ASP A 144 -2.23 -18.43 -9.07
N ASP A 145 -2.02 -18.06 -7.81
CA ASP A 145 -2.76 -18.62 -6.67
C ASP A 145 -4.17 -18.01 -6.52
N MET A 146 -4.47 -16.95 -7.27
CA MET A 146 -5.79 -16.33 -7.25
C MET A 146 -6.80 -17.14 -8.09
N CYS A 147 -8.01 -17.30 -7.56
CA CYS A 147 -9.06 -18.09 -8.23
C CYS A 147 -9.42 -17.51 -9.61
N ASN A 148 -8.97 -18.18 -10.68
CA ASN A 148 -9.34 -17.83 -12.04
C ASN A 148 -10.76 -18.35 -12.38
N SER A 149 -11.50 -17.60 -13.18
CA SER A 149 -12.82 -18.00 -13.69
C SER A 149 -13.03 -17.49 -15.11
N THR A 150 -14.08 -17.94 -15.79
CA THR A 150 -14.45 -17.47 -17.15
C THR A 150 -14.64 -15.96 -17.24
N ILE A 151 -14.93 -15.30 -16.11
CA ILE A 151 -14.89 -13.85 -15.97
C ILE A 151 -13.55 -13.49 -15.32
N VAL A 152 -12.73 -12.69 -16.00
CA VAL A 152 -11.50 -12.10 -15.45
C VAL A 152 -11.87 -11.37 -14.16
N LYS A 153 -11.17 -11.62 -13.05
CA LYS A 153 -11.42 -10.95 -11.77
C LYS A 153 -10.32 -9.92 -11.50
N PRO A 154 -10.59 -8.83 -10.76
CA PRO A 154 -9.59 -7.81 -10.44
C PRO A 154 -8.31 -8.40 -9.83
N ALA A 155 -8.46 -9.40 -8.95
CA ALA A 155 -7.35 -10.06 -8.26
C ALA A 155 -6.37 -10.82 -9.20
N VAL A 156 -6.83 -11.29 -10.36
CA VAL A 156 -5.99 -11.94 -11.39
C VAL A 156 -5.63 -10.98 -12.54
N ASP A 157 -5.94 -9.70 -12.43
CA ASP A 157 -5.77 -8.73 -13.51
C ASP A 157 -5.23 -7.40 -12.99
N PHE A 158 -5.95 -6.29 -13.19
CA PHE A 158 -5.50 -4.93 -12.86
C PHE A 158 -5.36 -4.64 -11.37
N GLY A 159 -5.98 -5.46 -10.50
CA GLY A 159 -5.98 -5.30 -9.05
C GLY A 159 -4.92 -6.15 -8.36
N TRP A 160 -4.13 -6.92 -9.11
CA TRP A 160 -3.02 -7.69 -8.54
C TRP A 160 -1.91 -6.74 -8.04
N HIS A 161 -1.47 -6.95 -6.80
CA HIS A 161 -0.30 -6.31 -6.22
C HIS A 161 0.47 -7.35 -5.42
N ASP A 162 1.80 -7.36 -5.57
CA ASP A 162 2.65 -8.32 -4.87
C ASP A 162 2.52 -8.12 -3.35
N PRO A 163 2.14 -9.16 -2.57
CA PRO A 163 1.93 -9.03 -1.13
C PRO A 163 3.25 -8.94 -0.33
N GLY A 164 4.40 -9.20 -0.97
CA GLY A 164 5.66 -9.48 -0.29
C GLY A 164 5.61 -10.84 0.40
N TYR A 165 6.14 -10.90 1.61
CA TYR A 165 6.24 -12.13 2.39
C TYR A 165 5.54 -11.99 3.74
N ILE A 166 4.69 -12.97 4.06
CA ILE A 166 3.94 -13.07 5.30
C ILE A 166 4.71 -13.97 6.26
N HIS A 167 5.18 -13.38 7.34
CA HIS A 167 5.87 -14.08 8.43
C HIS A 167 4.88 -14.43 9.52
N THR A 168 4.94 -15.66 10.02
CA THR A 168 4.15 -16.13 11.17
C THR A 168 5.06 -16.75 12.21
N ALA A 169 4.97 -16.29 13.46
CA ALA A 169 5.63 -16.92 14.60
C ALA A 169 4.63 -17.11 15.75
N VAL A 170 4.85 -18.11 16.59
CA VAL A 170 4.00 -18.37 17.76
C VAL A 170 4.84 -18.17 19.02
N MET A 171 4.53 -17.13 19.78
CA MET A 171 5.11 -16.88 21.09
C MET A 171 4.48 -17.84 22.10
N THR A 172 5.30 -18.57 22.85
CA THR A 172 4.85 -19.62 23.77
C THR A 172 5.36 -19.41 25.20
N GLY A 173 4.69 -20.05 26.16
CA GLY A 173 5.00 -19.89 27.58
C GLY A 173 4.80 -18.44 28.05
N LEU A 174 3.76 -17.79 27.54
CA LEU A 174 3.31 -16.50 28.05
C LEU A 174 2.54 -16.73 29.35
N ASP A 175 2.64 -15.79 30.28
CA ASP A 175 1.83 -15.81 31.48
C ASP A 175 0.44 -15.24 31.16
N PRO A 176 -0.65 -15.99 31.40
CA PRO A 176 -2.00 -15.48 31.17
C PRO A 176 -2.25 -14.20 31.97
N SER A 177 -3.08 -13.31 31.42
CA SER A 177 -3.46 -12.03 32.06
C SER A 177 -2.27 -11.12 32.42
N SER A 178 -1.12 -11.29 31.76
CA SER A 178 0.10 -10.52 32.00
C SER A 178 0.52 -9.73 30.76
N ILE A 179 1.19 -8.59 30.98
CA ILE A 179 1.73 -7.76 29.89
C ILE A 179 3.03 -8.41 29.40
N SER A 180 3.11 -8.66 28.10
CA SER A 180 4.33 -9.11 27.43
C SER A 180 4.69 -8.14 26.31
N TYR A 181 5.92 -7.65 26.30
CA TYR A 181 6.46 -6.86 25.21
C TYR A 181 7.07 -7.77 24.15
N TYR A 182 7.01 -7.32 22.89
CA TYR A 182 7.60 -8.04 21.78
C TYR A 182 8.17 -7.07 20.74
N ARG A 183 9.16 -7.56 19.98
CA ARG A 183 9.66 -6.92 18.77
C ARG A 183 9.85 -7.99 17.70
N TYR A 184 9.73 -7.62 16.44
CA TYR A 184 9.86 -8.55 15.32
C TYR A 184 10.64 -7.93 14.16
N GLY A 185 11.28 -8.78 13.37
CA GLY A 185 12.00 -8.38 12.17
C GLY A 185 13.26 -9.21 11.93
N ARG A 186 14.07 -8.75 10.97
CA ARG A 186 15.38 -9.32 10.70
C ARG A 186 16.39 -8.69 11.66
N TYR A 187 16.84 -9.44 12.65
CA TYR A 187 18.00 -9.08 13.44
C TYR A 187 19.22 -9.65 12.73
N ASN A 188 19.92 -8.81 11.95
CA ASN A 188 21.32 -9.12 11.72
C ASN A 188 21.98 -9.06 13.09
N ASN A 189 22.73 -10.12 13.46
CA ASN A 189 23.57 -10.10 14.66
C ASN A 189 24.31 -8.77 14.68
N ILE A 190 23.97 -7.94 15.67
CA ILE A 190 24.70 -6.72 15.96
C ILE A 190 26.08 -7.22 16.41
N SER A 191 27.06 -7.18 15.50
CA SER A 191 28.47 -7.17 15.87
C SER A 191 28.82 -5.81 16.43
#